data_AF-A0A7C1A4E3-F1
#
_entry.id   AF-A0A7C1A4E3-F1
#
_cell.length_a   1.000
_cell.length_b   1.000
_cell.length_c   1.000
_cell.angle_alpha   90.00
_cell.angle_beta   90.00
_cell.angle_gamma   90.00
#
_symmetry.space_group_name_H-M   'P 1'
#
loop_
_entity.id
_entity.type
_entity.pdbx_description
1 polymer ?
#
loop_
_entity_poly.entity_id
_entity_poly.type
_entity_poly.pdbx_seq_one_letter_code
_entity_poly.pdbx_strand_id
1 'polypeptide(L)'
;GFDLCQSDTPCERVLCSATFGVRRDVFESLGGFDETLRVVEDNDLCLRLNKKGLITLYHPDIKVIHYHDRVSFAGIIRSMFFWGYHANVILTDRYPSHSFSSRIMRRFRHPAYYLIFSLPRAIMNTISCFKRNSREHRIIVLLLPFIFITKFSYHLGVVYALCKKNDQ
;
A
#
# COMPACT_ATOMS: atom_id res chain seq x y z
N GLY A 1 10.52 0.84 3.60
CA GLY A 1 9.16 1.40 3.47
C GLY A 1 8.95 1.68 2.00
N PHE A 2 7.73 1.58 1.49
CA PHE A 2 7.42 2.09 0.15
C PHE A 2 7.47 3.62 0.23
N ASP A 3 8.61 4.21 -0.10
CA ASP A 3 8.72 5.65 -0.32
C ASP A 3 8.08 5.94 -1.68
N LEU A 4 7.00 6.72 -1.66
CA LEU A 4 6.37 7.21 -2.87
C LEU A 4 7.32 8.23 -3.51
N CYS A 5 7.66 8.03 -4.79
CA CYS A 5 8.54 8.91 -5.55
C CYS A 5 7.87 10.26 -5.82
N GLN A 6 8.23 11.26 -5.03
CA GLN A 6 8.08 12.68 -5.36
C GLN A 6 9.50 13.27 -5.34
N SER A 7 10.31 12.93 -6.34
CA SER A 7 11.68 13.42 -6.50
C SER A 7 11.73 14.23 -7.79
N ASP A 8 12.20 15.47 -7.75
CA ASP A 8 12.34 16.28 -8.98
C ASP A 8 13.55 15.86 -9.82
N THR A 9 14.31 14.86 -9.37
CA THR A 9 15.49 14.34 -10.05
C THR A 9 15.35 12.86 -10.41
N PRO A 10 15.90 12.43 -11.57
CA PRO A 10 15.99 11.02 -11.91
C PRO A 10 16.73 10.23 -10.84
N CYS A 11 16.24 9.03 -10.53
CA CYS A 11 16.85 8.19 -9.50
C CYS A 11 16.56 6.71 -9.70
N GLU A 12 17.50 5.87 -9.26
CA GLU A 12 17.34 4.44 -9.12
C GLU A 12 16.70 4.11 -7.77
N ARG A 13 15.62 3.32 -7.77
CA ARG A 13 14.94 2.91 -6.53
C ARG A 13 14.42 1.48 -6.57
N VAL A 14 14.17 0.94 -5.37
CA VAL A 14 13.42 -0.30 -5.18
C VAL A 14 12.04 -0.13 -5.80
N LEU A 15 11.65 -1.07 -6.65
CA LEU A 15 10.43 -1.01 -7.43
C LEU A 15 9.20 -0.99 -6.54
N CYS A 16 8.34 0.00 -6.77
CA CYS A 16 7.05 0.18 -6.12
C CYS A 16 5.94 0.12 -7.18
N SER A 17 4.77 -0.37 -6.79
CA SER A 17 3.59 -0.32 -7.66
C SER A 17 3.30 1.15 -8.02
N ALA A 18 3.27 1.41 -9.32
CA ALA A 18 3.02 2.70 -9.95
C ALA A 18 2.65 2.44 -11.42
N THR A 19 2.49 3.49 -12.21
CA THR A 19 2.56 3.34 -13.67
C THR A 19 4.02 3.11 -14.07
N PHE A 20 4.33 1.95 -14.63
CA PHE A 20 5.69 1.59 -15.05
C PHE A 20 5.69 0.83 -16.37
N GLY A 21 6.86 0.79 -17.02
CA GLY A 21 7.17 -0.13 -18.10
C GLY A 21 8.23 -1.14 -17.64
N VAL A 22 8.19 -2.35 -18.18
CA VAL A 22 9.17 -3.41 -17.93
C VAL A 22 9.57 -4.05 -19.25
N ARG A 23 10.83 -4.48 -19.38
CA ARG A 23 11.29 -5.22 -20.57
C ARG A 23 10.47 -6.50 -20.71
N ARG A 24 10.02 -6.80 -21.93
CA ARG A 24 9.15 -7.97 -22.22
C ARG A 24 9.78 -9.28 -21.78
N ASP A 25 11.04 -9.51 -22.12
CA ASP A 25 11.77 -10.73 -21.75
C ASP A 25 11.87 -10.90 -20.22
N VAL A 26 12.06 -9.81 -19.48
CA VAL A 26 12.06 -9.83 -18.01
C VAL A 26 10.68 -10.19 -17.46
N PHE A 27 9.63 -9.59 -18.00
CA PHE A 27 8.23 -9.86 -17.61
C PHE A 27 7.85 -11.32 -17.86
N GLU A 28 8.15 -11.84 -19.05
CA GLU A 28 7.90 -13.24 -19.44
C GLU A 28 8.75 -14.21 -18.59
N SER A 29 10.01 -13.88 -18.29
CA SER A 29 10.88 -14.69 -17.41
C SER A 29 10.37 -14.84 -15.97
N LEU A 30 9.39 -14.04 -15.59
CA LEU A 30 8.73 -14.06 -14.28
C LEU A 30 7.34 -14.69 -14.34
N GLY A 31 6.88 -15.13 -15.51
CA GLY A 31 5.53 -15.65 -15.72
C GLY A 31 4.46 -14.55 -15.75
N GLY A 32 4.84 -13.28 -15.95
CA GLY A 32 3.91 -12.17 -16.02
C GLY A 32 3.21 -11.83 -14.70
N PHE A 33 1.97 -11.31 -14.80
CA PHE A 33 1.09 -11.09 -13.65
C PHE A 33 0.49 -12.41 -13.17
N ASP A 34 0.26 -12.51 -11.86
CA ASP A 34 -0.49 -13.63 -11.30
C ASP A 34 -1.98 -13.36 -11.41
N GLU A 35 -2.65 -14.00 -12.36
CA GLU A 35 -4.08 -13.84 -12.64
C GLU A 35 -5.00 -14.31 -11.50
N THR A 36 -4.47 -15.07 -10.53
CA THR A 36 -5.23 -15.45 -9.33
C THR A 36 -5.39 -14.28 -8.35
N LEU A 37 -4.58 -13.23 -8.49
CA LEU A 37 -4.64 -12.03 -7.68
C LEU A 37 -5.63 -11.02 -8.28
N ARG A 38 -6.77 -10.84 -7.61
CA ARG A 38 -7.74 -9.80 -7.99
C ARG A 38 -7.28 -8.38 -7.65
N VAL A 39 -6.35 -8.26 -6.72
CA VAL A 39 -5.72 -7.01 -6.29
C VAL A 39 -4.27 -7.31 -5.96
N VAL A 40 -3.42 -6.28 -5.94
CA VAL A 40 -1.99 -6.37 -5.60
C VAL A 40 -1.14 -7.21 -6.57
N GLU A 41 -1.67 -7.55 -7.74
CA GLU A 41 -0.95 -8.22 -8.83
C GLU A 41 0.27 -7.43 -9.29
N ASP A 42 0.13 -6.11 -9.32
CA ASP A 42 1.19 -5.16 -9.63
C ASP A 42 2.29 -5.13 -8.56
N ASN A 43 1.89 -5.09 -7.28
CA ASN A 43 2.79 -5.14 -6.13
C ASN A 43 3.52 -6.48 -6.05
N ASP A 44 2.83 -7.58 -6.35
CA ASP A 44 3.40 -8.92 -6.43
C ASP A 44 4.50 -8.98 -7.50
N LEU A 45 4.20 -8.53 -8.72
CA LEU A 45 5.19 -8.45 -9.80
C LEU A 45 6.37 -7.57 -9.40
N CYS A 46 6.11 -6.41 -8.80
CA CYS A 46 7.15 -5.50 -8.35
C CYS A 46 8.09 -6.13 -7.31
N LEU A 47 7.52 -6.87 -6.35
CA LEU A 47 8.29 -7.59 -5.34
C LEU A 47 9.10 -8.75 -5.94
N ARG A 48 8.57 -9.46 -6.94
CA ARG A 48 9.31 -10.51 -7.67
C ARG A 48 10.49 -9.93 -8.46
N LEU A 49 10.28 -8.80 -9.15
CA LEU A 49 11.33 -8.06 -9.85
C LEU A 49 12.43 -7.61 -8.87
N ASN A 50 12.05 -7.01 -7.73
CA ASN A 50 12.99 -6.62 -6.67
C ASN A 50 13.80 -7.81 -6.13
N LYS A 51 13.17 -8.98 -5.95
CA LYS A 51 13.88 -10.20 -5.52
C LYS A 51 14.93 -10.68 -6.53
N LYS A 52 14.77 -10.36 -7.82
CA LYS A 52 15.78 -10.60 -8.86
C LYS A 52 16.88 -9.52 -8.91
N GLY A 53 16.88 -8.56 -7.98
CA GLY A 53 17.86 -7.47 -7.94
C GLY A 53 17.63 -6.38 -8.99
N LEU A 54 16.46 -6.36 -9.63
CA LEU A 54 16.11 -5.32 -10.58
C LEU A 54 15.70 -4.04 -9.86
N ILE A 55 16.03 -2.91 -10.47
CA ILE A 55 15.76 -1.56 -9.96
C ILE A 55 14.82 -0.82 -10.91
N THR A 56 14.18 0.23 -10.40
CA THR A 56 13.36 1.15 -11.18
C THR A 56 14.10 2.42 -11.48
N LEU A 57 14.11 2.82 -12.74
CA LEU A 57 14.52 4.15 -13.17
C LEU A 57 13.30 5.06 -13.13
N TYR A 58 13.29 5.99 -12.17
CA TYR A 58 12.24 7.00 -12.07
C TYR A 58 12.62 8.24 -12.89
N HIS A 59 11.72 8.70 -13.75
CA HIS A 59 11.93 9.88 -14.59
C HIS A 59 10.82 10.92 -14.33
N PRO A 60 11.12 12.05 -13.64
CA PRO A 60 10.10 13.01 -13.22
C PRO A 60 9.38 13.72 -14.38
N ASP A 61 10.03 13.80 -15.55
CA ASP A 61 9.42 14.42 -16.74
C ASP A 61 8.31 13.56 -17.38
N ILE A 62 8.25 12.26 -17.08
CA ILE A 62 7.20 11.37 -17.57
C ILE A 62 6.00 11.47 -16.62
N LYS A 63 5.00 12.24 -17.04
CA LYS A 63 3.79 12.47 -16.24
C LYS A 63 2.62 11.66 -16.79
N VAL A 64 2.04 10.83 -15.94
CA VAL A 64 0.80 10.09 -16.22
C VAL A 64 -0.29 10.62 -15.30
N ILE A 65 -1.39 11.09 -15.89
CA ILE A 65 -2.54 11.57 -15.14
C ILE A 65 -3.50 10.40 -14.95
N HIS A 66 -3.75 10.04 -13.70
CA HIS A 66 -4.74 9.03 -13.34
C HIS A 66 -5.89 9.70 -12.60
N TYR A 67 -7.07 9.66 -13.20
CA TYR A 67 -8.29 10.20 -12.59
C TYR A 67 -8.84 9.18 -11.60
N HIS A 68 -8.90 9.57 -10.33
CA HIS A 68 -9.56 8.76 -9.31
C HIS A 68 -11.05 9.09 -9.27
N ASP A 69 -11.90 8.15 -9.68
CA ASP A 69 -13.37 8.31 -9.69
C ASP A 69 -14.02 8.25 -8.29
N ARG A 70 -13.24 8.42 -7.22
CA ARG A 70 -13.73 8.40 -5.84
C ARG A 70 -14.31 9.76 -5.48
N VAL A 71 -15.55 9.99 -5.88
CA VAL A 71 -16.23 11.28 -5.74
C VAL A 71 -16.81 11.55 -4.35
N SER A 72 -16.91 10.54 -3.47
CA SER A 72 -17.50 10.70 -2.13
C SER A 72 -16.62 10.19 -1.00
N PHE A 73 -16.72 10.82 0.17
CA PHE A 73 -15.98 10.44 1.37
C PHE A 73 -16.31 8.99 1.81
N ALA A 74 -17.59 8.61 1.77
CA ALA A 74 -18.02 7.24 2.04
C ALA A 74 -17.40 6.23 1.05
N GLY A 75 -17.29 6.60 -0.23
CA GLY A 75 -16.63 5.79 -1.25
C GLY A 75 -15.13 5.58 -0.97
N ILE A 76 -14.46 6.62 -0.45
CA ILE A 76 -13.05 6.54 -0.03
C ILE A 76 -12.92 5.60 1.18
N ILE A 77 -13.78 5.74 2.20
CA ILE A 77 -13.79 4.85 3.39
C ILE A 77 -13.95 3.40 2.95
N ARG A 78 -14.97 3.09 2.14
CA ARG A 78 -15.22 1.73 1.63
C ARG A 78 -14.02 1.19 0.86
N SER A 79 -13.39 2.02 0.03
CA SER A 79 -12.18 1.64 -0.71
C SER A 79 -11.04 1.32 0.24
N MET A 80 -10.78 2.16 1.24
CA MET A 80 -9.72 1.93 2.21
C MET A 80 -9.95 0.66 3.04
N PHE A 81 -11.18 0.41 3.47
CA PHE A 81 -11.55 -0.85 4.12
C PHE A 81 -11.27 -2.05 3.21
N PHE A 82 -11.68 -2.00 1.94
CA PHE A 82 -11.44 -3.04 0.95
C PHE A 82 -9.93 -3.32 0.75
N TRP A 83 -9.12 -2.27 0.65
CA TRP A 83 -7.66 -2.38 0.59
C TRP A 83 -7.07 -3.03 1.85
N GLY A 84 -7.57 -2.66 3.03
CA GLY A 84 -7.18 -3.31 4.28
C GLY A 84 -7.52 -4.80 4.30
N TYR A 85 -8.74 -5.13 3.89
CA TYR A 85 -9.27 -6.50 3.93
C TYR A 85 -8.57 -7.44 2.93
N HIS A 86 -8.33 -7.01 1.69
CA HIS A 86 -7.72 -7.87 0.67
C HIS A 86 -6.20 -7.70 0.56
N ALA A 87 -5.73 -6.49 0.28
CA ALA A 87 -4.34 -6.28 -0.14
C ALA A 87 -3.34 -6.59 0.97
N ASN A 88 -3.62 -6.15 2.20
CA ASN A 88 -2.66 -6.30 3.30
C ASN A 88 -2.39 -7.76 3.67
N VAL A 89 -3.46 -8.56 3.69
CA VAL A 89 -3.41 -9.98 4.05
C VAL A 89 -2.68 -10.77 2.97
N ILE A 90 -3.02 -10.55 1.70
CA ILE A 90 -2.35 -11.20 0.56
C ILE A 90 -0.85 -10.91 0.57
N LEU A 91 -0.45 -9.62 0.68
CA LEU A 91 0.96 -9.24 0.68
C LEU A 91 1.72 -9.78 1.90
N THR A 92 1.08 -9.83 3.07
CA THR A 92 1.74 -10.35 4.28
C THR A 92 1.89 -11.87 4.25
N ASP A 93 0.90 -12.60 3.76
CA ASP A 93 0.98 -14.06 3.64
C ASP A 93 2.00 -14.47 2.57
N ARG A 94 2.03 -13.79 1.41
CA ARG A 94 2.94 -14.12 0.30
C ARG A 94 4.37 -13.59 0.52
N TYR A 95 4.53 -12.42 1.15
CA TYR A 95 5.83 -11.76 1.33
C TYR A 95 6.09 -11.36 2.79
N PRO A 96 6.13 -12.28 3.75
CA PRO A 96 6.14 -11.96 5.19
C PRO A 96 7.32 -11.08 5.67
N SER A 97 8.44 -11.07 4.94
CA SER A 97 9.63 -10.29 5.26
C SER A 97 9.66 -8.89 4.63
N HIS A 98 8.71 -8.53 3.74
CA HIS A 98 8.73 -7.29 2.97
C HIS A 98 8.54 -6.02 3.82
N SER A 99 7.86 -6.14 4.97
CA SER A 99 7.69 -5.03 5.90
C SER A 99 7.82 -5.49 7.34
N PHE A 100 8.37 -4.61 8.20
CA PHE A 100 8.44 -4.85 9.65
C PHE A 100 7.06 -5.17 10.23
N SER A 101 6.03 -4.54 9.70
CA SER A 101 4.65 -4.72 10.14
C SER A 101 4.06 -6.05 9.73
N SER A 102 4.42 -6.56 8.55
CA SER A 102 4.09 -7.92 8.12
C SER A 102 4.79 -8.96 8.98
N ARG A 103 6.04 -8.71 9.42
CA ARG A 103 6.74 -9.59 10.37
C ARG A 103 6.04 -9.66 11.72
N ILE A 104 5.65 -8.50 12.27
CA ILE A 104 4.89 -8.42 13.53
C ILE A 104 3.53 -9.11 13.35
N MET A 105 2.80 -8.81 12.27
CA MET A 105 1.48 -9.40 12.04
C MET A 105 1.55 -10.93 11.89
N ARG A 106 2.61 -11.46 11.27
CA ARG A 106 2.83 -12.92 11.21
C ARG A 106 3.19 -13.51 12.56
N ARG A 107 3.90 -12.77 13.41
CA ARG A 107 4.25 -13.23 14.77
C ARG A 107 3.01 -13.25 15.68
N PHE A 108 2.16 -12.25 15.56
CA PHE A 108 0.96 -12.06 16.37
C PHE A 108 -0.27 -12.05 15.44
N ARG A 109 -0.65 -13.24 14.93
CA ARG A 109 -1.83 -13.45 14.07
C ARG A 109 -3.15 -13.43 14.86
N HIS A 110 -3.29 -12.51 15.81
CA HIS A 110 -4.48 -12.41 16.64
C HIS A 110 -5.23 -11.10 16.36
N PRO A 111 -6.52 -11.14 15.98
CA PRO A 111 -7.29 -9.94 15.64
C PRO A 111 -7.33 -8.90 16.77
N ALA A 112 -7.44 -9.35 18.03
CA ALA A 112 -7.44 -8.45 19.19
C ALA A 112 -6.13 -7.66 19.32
N TYR A 113 -4.99 -8.26 19.00
CA TYR A 113 -3.70 -7.56 18.99
C TYR A 113 -3.70 -6.47 17.92
N TYR A 114 -4.09 -6.80 16.69
CA TYR A 114 -4.12 -5.82 15.61
C TYR A 114 -5.13 -4.69 15.88
N LEU A 115 -6.26 -5.00 16.54
CA LEU A 115 -7.25 -4.00 16.93
C LEU A 115 -6.66 -2.98 17.92
N ILE A 116 -5.92 -3.42 18.94
CA ILE A 116 -5.23 -2.53 19.90
C ILE A 116 -4.25 -1.59 19.16
N PHE A 117 -3.50 -2.11 18.20
CA PHE A 117 -2.54 -1.31 17.44
C PHE A 117 -3.15 -0.52 16.28
N SER A 118 -4.41 -0.74 15.92
CA SER A 118 -5.07 -0.08 14.79
C SER A 118 -5.13 1.44 14.97
N LEU A 119 -5.44 1.90 16.17
CA LEU A 119 -5.61 3.32 16.50
C LEU A 119 -4.26 4.07 16.50
N PRO A 120 -3.22 3.66 17.26
CA PRO A 120 -1.91 4.29 17.18
C PRO A 120 -1.33 4.32 15.76
N ARG A 121 -1.60 3.26 14.98
CA ARG A 121 -1.12 3.14 13.60
C ARG A 121 -1.85 4.06 12.62
N ALA A 122 -3.16 4.24 12.79
CA ALA A 122 -3.94 5.23 12.04
C ALA A 122 -3.44 6.66 12.34
N ILE A 123 -3.15 6.98 13.60
CA ILE A 123 -2.57 8.26 14.00
C ILE A 123 -1.21 8.46 13.32
N MET A 124 -0.30 7.48 13.43
CA MET A 124 1.03 7.55 12.81
C MET A 124 0.95 7.74 11.29
N ASN A 125 0.05 7.03 10.61
CA ASN A 125 -0.18 7.18 9.17
C ASN A 125 -0.72 8.57 8.81
N THR A 126 -1.58 9.14 9.66
CA THR A 126 -2.14 10.49 9.50
C THR A 126 -1.06 11.55 9.67
N ILE A 127 -0.23 11.44 10.71
CA ILE A 127 0.92 12.34 10.94
C ILE A 127 1.91 12.26 9.78
N SER A 128 2.17 11.04 9.27
CA SER A 128 3.06 10.85 8.12
C SER A 128 2.50 11.50 6.86
N CYS A 129 1.20 11.39 6.61
CA CYS A 129 0.53 12.06 5.50
C CYS A 129 0.59 13.59 5.65
N PHE A 130 0.33 14.11 6.85
CA PHE A 130 0.46 15.53 7.18
C PHE A 130 1.87 16.05 6.88
N LYS A 131 2.91 15.43 7.45
CA LYS A 131 4.30 15.86 7.29
C LYS A 131 4.76 15.88 5.83
N ARG A 132 4.27 14.94 5.01
CA ARG A 132 4.63 14.85 3.58
C ARG A 132 4.00 15.96 2.74
N ASN A 133 2.79 16.39 3.07
CA ASN A 133 2.00 17.27 2.20
C ASN A 133 1.80 18.68 2.77
N SER A 134 2.11 18.91 4.06
CA SER A 134 1.84 20.20 4.72
C SER A 134 2.65 21.37 4.15
N ARG A 135 3.77 21.09 3.50
CA ARG A 135 4.59 22.11 2.81
C ARG A 135 3.90 22.65 1.56
N GLU A 136 3.19 21.80 0.83
CA GLU A 136 2.59 22.12 -0.48
C GLU A 136 1.10 22.46 -0.37
N HIS A 137 0.39 21.80 0.55
CA HIS A 137 -1.07 21.87 0.63
C HIS A 137 -1.54 22.21 2.04
N ARG A 138 -1.65 23.51 2.36
CA ARG A 138 -2.09 23.99 3.69
C ARG A 138 -3.47 23.49 4.12
N ILE A 139 -4.36 23.21 3.16
CA ILE A 139 -5.69 22.63 3.40
C ILE A 139 -5.65 21.29 4.13
N ILE A 140 -4.51 20.58 4.10
CA ILE A 140 -4.38 19.27 4.74
C ILE A 140 -4.69 19.30 6.24
N VAL A 141 -4.46 20.42 6.93
CA VAL A 141 -4.78 20.57 8.35
C VAL A 141 -6.27 20.35 8.60
N LEU A 142 -7.13 20.92 7.73
CA LEU A 142 -8.58 20.75 7.81
C LEU A 142 -9.01 19.33 7.45
N LEU A 143 -8.22 18.64 6.62
CA LEU A 143 -8.50 17.27 6.19
C LEU A 143 -8.03 16.20 7.18
N LEU A 144 -7.27 16.55 8.23
CA LEU A 144 -6.71 15.58 9.18
C LEU A 144 -7.74 14.61 9.77
N PRO A 145 -8.95 15.06 10.21
CA PRO A 145 -9.95 14.13 10.73
C PRO A 145 -10.42 13.12 9.67
N PHE A 146 -10.60 13.57 8.42
CA PHE A 146 -11.01 12.73 7.30
C PHE A 146 -9.91 11.73 6.90
N ILE A 147 -8.66 12.19 6.85
CA ILE A 147 -7.49 11.34 6.61
C ILE A 147 -7.39 10.28 7.71
N PHE A 148 -7.54 10.67 8.98
CA PHE A 148 -7.54 9.74 10.09
C PHE A 148 -8.63 8.67 9.95
N ILE A 149 -9.87 9.06 9.68
CA ILE A 149 -11.00 8.12 9.50
C ILE A 149 -10.70 7.13 8.37
N THR A 150 -10.19 7.60 7.23
CA THR A 150 -9.85 6.72 6.10
C THR A 150 -8.70 5.76 6.42
N LYS A 151 -7.66 6.22 7.13
CA LYS A 151 -6.55 5.35 7.59
C LYS A 151 -7.01 4.35 8.65
N PHE A 152 -7.91 4.75 9.54
CA PHE A 152 -8.50 3.86 10.54
C PHE A 152 -9.38 2.79 9.88
N SER A 153 -10.20 3.17 8.90
CA SER A 153 -11.03 2.26 8.10
C SER A 153 -10.19 1.18 7.40
N TYR A 154 -9.01 1.54 6.87
CA TYR A 154 -8.05 0.55 6.35
C TYR A 154 -7.66 -0.48 7.42
N HIS A 155 -7.33 -0.05 8.63
CA HIS A 155 -6.95 -0.97 9.70
C HIS A 155 -8.11 -1.86 10.17
N LEU A 156 -9.34 -1.33 10.20
CA LEU A 156 -10.53 -2.14 10.47
C LEU A 156 -10.72 -3.24 9.42
N GLY A 157 -10.45 -2.96 8.14
CA GLY A 157 -10.44 -3.96 7.08
C GLY A 157 -9.46 -5.10 7.35
N VAL A 158 -8.25 -4.77 7.84
CA VAL A 158 -7.23 -5.78 8.21
C VAL A 158 -7.71 -6.63 9.39
N VAL A 159 -8.25 -6.02 10.45
CA VAL A 159 -8.79 -6.76 11.61
C VAL A 159 -9.88 -7.72 11.16
N TYR A 160 -10.81 -7.25 10.33
CA TYR A 160 -11.91 -8.06 9.82
C TYR A 160 -11.42 -9.26 9.00
N ALA A 161 -10.39 -9.07 8.16
CA ALA A 161 -9.76 -10.16 7.41
C ALA A 161 -9.13 -11.21 8.33
N LEU A 162 -8.47 -10.77 9.41
CA LEU A 162 -7.86 -11.66 10.39
C LEU A 162 -8.91 -12.45 11.18
N CYS A 163 -10.02 -11.82 11.60
CA CYS A 163 -11.11 -12.53 12.27
C CYS A 163 -11.65 -13.66 11.39
N LYS A 164 -12.00 -13.34 10.14
CA LYS A 164 -12.60 -14.31 9.21
C LYS A 164 -11.67 -15.50 8.90
N LYS A 165 -10.35 -15.29 8.92
CA LYS A 165 -9.36 -16.37 8.74
C LYS A 165 -9.18 -17.25 9.98
N ASN A 166 -9.47 -16.74 11.17
CA ASN A 166 -9.37 -17.52 12.41
C ASN A 166 -10.63 -18.36 12.66
N ASP A 167 -11.75 -18.02 12.03
CA ASP A 167 -13.00 -18.79 12.08
C ASP A 167 -13.04 -19.95 11.05
N GLN A 168 -12.01 -20.07 10.20
CA GLN A 168 -11.82 -21.13 9.18
C GLN A 168 -10.77 -22.14 9.64
#